data_AF-A0A521L9K9-F1
#
_entry.id   AF-A0A521L9K9-F1
#
_cell.length_a   1.000
_cell.length_b   1.000
_cell.length_c   1.000
_cell.angle_alpha   90.00
_cell.angle_beta   90.00
_cell.angle_gamma   90.00
#
_symmetry.space_group_name_H-M   'P 1'
#
loop_
_entity.id
_entity.type
_entity.pdbx_description
1 polymer ?
#
loop_
_entity_poly.entity_id
_entity_poly.type
_entity_poly.pdbx_seq_one_letter_code
_entity_poly.pdbx_strand_id
1 'polypeptide(L)'
;MFHAGKPLEPSIGCDVAAVLETLATVSSRPRYAFMLLNLIAQVAGPDGSAGPWVRRNDGLVSLRDWLCDALTPMAQRGPRSITLAERVESDLARNGLLPGDLEKRRGVIAEEMRARIRTAGKSNLSRAVSELVNAGLLRRHYQGYRVDHRNRGGQRHAVYTLIGDALRLVPGISSTPNLPVQGELALPR
;
A
#
# COMPACT_ATOMS: atom_id res chain seq x y z
N MET A 1 -25.75 45.04 -3.19
CA MET A 1 -24.57 44.59 -3.95
C MET A 1 -24.10 43.29 -3.32
N PHE A 2 -24.32 42.17 -4.00
CA PHE A 2 -23.91 40.86 -3.49
C PHE A 2 -22.40 40.71 -3.70
N HIS A 3 -21.64 40.54 -2.62
CA HIS A 3 -20.23 40.18 -2.71
C HIS A 3 -20.14 38.77 -3.30
N ALA A 4 -19.55 38.65 -4.49
CA ALA A 4 -19.24 37.36 -5.09
C ALA A 4 -18.28 36.63 -4.15
N GLY A 5 -18.77 35.55 -3.52
CA GLY A 5 -17.96 34.65 -2.71
C GLY A 5 -16.81 34.11 -3.55
N LYS A 6 -15.60 34.23 -3.01
CA LYS A 6 -14.38 33.61 -3.54
C LYS A 6 -14.69 32.12 -3.83
N PRO A 7 -14.29 31.55 -4.98
CA PRO A 7 -14.45 30.12 -5.21
C PRO A 7 -13.76 29.36 -4.07
N LEU A 8 -14.46 28.39 -3.48
CA LEU A 8 -13.87 27.49 -2.50
C LEU A 8 -12.75 26.72 -3.21
N GLU A 9 -11.51 27.01 -2.84
CA GLU A 9 -10.35 26.21 -3.21
C GLU A 9 -10.64 24.73 -2.88
N PRO A 10 -10.34 23.78 -3.78
CA PRO A 10 -10.59 22.37 -3.54
C PRO A 10 -9.84 21.94 -2.28
N SER A 11 -10.61 21.57 -1.26
CA SER A 11 -10.10 21.16 0.02
C SER A 11 -9.42 19.80 -0.12
N ILE A 12 -8.22 19.66 0.46
CA ILE A 12 -7.44 18.41 0.56
C ILE A 12 -8.30 17.24 1.10
N GLY A 13 -9.40 17.53 1.81
CA GLY A 13 -10.36 16.53 2.29
C GLY A 13 -11.25 15.88 1.21
N CYS A 14 -11.51 16.56 0.09
CA CYS A 14 -12.32 16.01 -1.00
C CYS A 14 -11.58 14.88 -1.74
N ASP A 15 -10.26 15.02 -1.86
CA ASP A 15 -9.41 14.09 -2.62
C ASP A 15 -9.27 12.73 -1.93
N VAL A 16 -9.16 12.71 -0.59
CA VAL A 16 -9.11 11.46 0.19
C VAL A 16 -10.48 10.76 0.20
N ALA A 17 -11.58 11.52 0.24
CA ALA A 17 -12.92 10.98 0.20
C ALA A 17 -13.21 10.26 -1.13
N ALA A 18 -12.84 10.87 -2.26
CA ALA A 18 -12.97 10.28 -3.59
C ALA A 18 -12.19 8.95 -3.73
N VAL A 19 -10.97 8.90 -3.20
CA VAL A 19 -10.18 7.66 -3.16
C VAL A 19 -10.88 6.61 -2.29
N LEU A 20 -11.40 6.97 -1.12
CA LEU A 20 -12.09 6.03 -0.24
C LEU A 20 -13.38 5.48 -0.85
N GLU A 21 -14.17 6.32 -1.53
CA GLU A 21 -15.38 5.92 -2.25
C GLU A 21 -15.04 4.93 -3.37
N THR A 22 -14.03 5.26 -4.19
CA THR A 22 -13.55 4.37 -5.24
C THR A 22 -13.12 3.01 -4.66
N LEU A 23 -12.36 3.02 -3.57
CA LEU A 23 -11.89 1.80 -2.90
C LEU A 23 -13.03 0.96 -2.33
N ALA A 24 -14.10 1.59 -1.83
CA ALA A 24 -15.27 0.90 -1.31
C ALA A 24 -16.00 0.11 -2.41
N THR A 25 -15.97 0.59 -3.64
CA THR A 25 -16.61 -0.07 -4.79
C THR A 25 -15.71 -1.14 -5.42
N VAL A 26 -14.40 -0.89 -5.54
CA VAL A 26 -13.50 -1.71 -6.39
C VAL A 26 -12.68 -2.74 -5.63
N SER A 27 -12.48 -2.55 -4.31
CA SER A 27 -11.64 -3.44 -3.52
C SER A 27 -12.46 -4.37 -2.63
N SER A 28 -12.08 -5.65 -2.62
CA SER A 28 -12.59 -6.61 -1.66
C SER A 28 -12.18 -6.29 -0.21
N ARG A 29 -11.19 -5.40 -0.02
CA ARG A 29 -10.65 -4.98 1.27
C ARG A 29 -10.29 -3.49 1.25
N PRO A 30 -11.28 -2.57 1.30
CA PRO A 30 -11.06 -1.13 1.11
C PRO A 30 -10.04 -0.53 2.10
N ARG A 31 -10.10 -0.93 3.38
CA ARG A 31 -9.15 -0.47 4.41
C ARG A 31 -7.71 -0.93 4.16
N TYR A 32 -7.53 -2.16 3.67
CA TYR A 32 -6.21 -2.72 3.36
C TYR A 32 -5.63 -2.04 2.12
N ALA A 33 -6.46 -1.83 1.09
CA ALA A 33 -6.07 -1.14 -0.12
C ALA A 33 -5.71 0.34 0.14
N PHE A 34 -6.48 1.04 0.98
CA PHE A 34 -6.16 2.41 1.38
C PHE A 34 -4.83 2.50 2.13
N MET A 35 -4.57 1.60 3.10
CA MET A 35 -3.30 1.58 3.81
C MET A 35 -2.13 1.28 2.87
N LEU A 36 -2.33 0.35 1.92
CA LEU A 36 -1.34 0.03 0.91
C LEU A 36 -0.98 1.26 0.06
N LEU A 37 -1.97 2.04 -0.39
CA LEU A 37 -1.72 3.29 -1.12
C LEU A 37 -0.95 4.30 -0.27
N ASN A 38 -1.31 4.46 1.01
CA ASN A 38 -0.60 5.38 1.92
C ASN A 38 0.86 4.95 2.15
N LEU A 39 1.12 3.66 2.34
CA LEU A 39 2.49 3.14 2.50
C LEU A 39 3.32 3.32 1.23
N ILE A 40 2.72 3.12 0.05
CA ILE A 40 3.37 3.41 -1.23
C ILE A 40 3.65 4.91 -1.35
N ALA A 41 2.71 5.77 -0.97
CA ALA A 41 2.87 7.23 -1.04
C ALA A 41 3.98 7.76 -0.11
N GLN A 42 4.16 7.15 1.06
CA GLN A 42 5.22 7.52 2.01
C GLN A 42 6.63 7.29 1.47
N VAL A 43 6.82 6.28 0.61
CA VAL A 43 8.13 5.93 0.03
C VAL A 43 8.21 6.27 -1.45
N ALA A 44 7.18 6.94 -1.98
CA ALA A 44 7.16 7.41 -3.35
C ALA A 44 8.01 8.69 -3.48
N GLY A 45 8.70 8.80 -4.62
CA GLY A 45 9.36 10.04 -5.02
C GLY A 45 8.37 11.11 -5.48
N PRO A 46 8.87 12.29 -5.89
CA PRO A 46 8.05 13.39 -6.40
C PRO A 46 7.24 13.04 -7.66
N ASP A 47 7.65 12.00 -8.38
CA ASP A 47 6.96 11.46 -9.56
C ASP A 47 5.85 10.45 -9.20
N GLY A 48 5.63 10.19 -7.90
CA GLY A 48 4.68 9.21 -7.41
C GLY A 48 5.16 7.77 -7.50
N SER A 49 6.42 7.51 -7.90
CA SER A 49 6.98 6.16 -8.00
C SER A 49 7.68 5.74 -6.72
N ALA A 50 7.37 4.53 -6.26
CA ALA A 50 7.99 3.86 -5.12
C ALA A 50 8.70 2.58 -5.56
N GLY A 51 9.93 2.39 -5.07
CA GLY A 51 10.75 1.20 -5.32
C GLY A 51 11.85 1.42 -6.38
N PRO A 52 12.58 0.35 -6.75
CA PRO A 52 12.38 -1.05 -6.34
C PRO A 52 12.85 -1.38 -4.91
N TRP A 53 13.69 -0.51 -4.34
CA TRP A 53 14.28 -0.68 -3.02
C TRP A 53 13.79 0.42 -2.07
N VAL A 54 13.57 0.06 -0.81
CA VAL A 54 13.21 0.98 0.26
C VAL A 54 14.33 0.97 1.29
N ARG A 55 14.79 2.15 1.71
CA ARG A 55 15.84 2.28 2.72
C ARG A 55 15.24 2.12 4.12
N ARG A 56 15.76 1.15 4.87
CA ARG A 56 15.55 0.97 6.31
C ARG A 56 16.86 1.27 7.04
N ASN A 57 16.77 1.51 8.35
CA ASN A 57 17.93 1.80 9.21
C ASN A 57 19.02 0.71 9.14
N ASP A 58 18.65 -0.52 8.81
CA ASP A 58 19.49 -1.72 8.74
C ASP A 58 19.87 -2.14 7.30
N GLY A 59 19.44 -1.42 6.27
CA GLY A 59 19.82 -1.70 4.88
C GLY A 59 18.78 -1.36 3.82
N LEU A 60 18.97 -1.90 2.62
CA LEU A 60 18.01 -1.83 1.51
C LEU A 60 17.16 -3.09 1.49
N VAL A 61 15.85 -2.92 1.58
CA VAL A 61 14.86 -4.01 1.48
C VAL A 61 14.04 -3.83 0.21
N SER A 62 13.55 -4.94 -0.36
CA SER A 62 12.67 -4.85 -1.54
C SER A 62 11.36 -4.18 -1.16
N LEU A 63 10.78 -3.36 -2.07
CA LEU A 63 9.50 -2.69 -1.82
C LEU A 63 8.40 -3.70 -1.42
N ARG A 64 8.40 -4.88 -2.05
CA ARG A 64 7.41 -5.93 -1.77
C ARG A 64 7.54 -6.45 -0.34
N ASP A 65 8.76 -6.77 0.09
CA ASP A 65 8.99 -7.32 1.43
C ASP A 65 8.71 -6.25 2.48
N TRP A 66 9.13 -5.01 2.23
CA TRP A 66 8.82 -3.87 3.09
C TRP A 66 7.30 -3.66 3.27
N LEU A 67 6.53 -3.71 2.18
CA LEU A 67 5.07 -3.59 2.25
C LEU A 67 4.43 -4.75 3.03
N CYS A 68 4.90 -5.98 2.84
CA CYS A 68 4.42 -7.13 3.60
C CYS A 68 4.68 -6.96 5.11
N ASP A 69 5.86 -6.48 5.48
CA ASP A 69 6.22 -6.25 6.88
C ASP A 69 5.41 -5.09 7.48
N ALA A 70 5.29 -3.98 6.77
CA ALA A 70 4.53 -2.80 7.21
C ALA A 70 3.03 -3.09 7.40
N LEU A 71 2.47 -4.03 6.63
CA LEU A 71 1.05 -4.44 6.71
C LEU A 71 0.78 -5.54 7.75
N THR A 72 1.83 -6.16 8.32
CA THR A 72 1.69 -7.24 9.31
C THR A 72 0.88 -6.83 10.56
N PRO A 73 1.06 -5.65 11.16
CA PRO A 73 0.27 -5.22 12.31
C PRO A 73 -1.24 -5.11 12.02
N MET A 74 -1.63 -4.83 10.78
CA MET A 74 -3.05 -4.80 10.39
C MET A 74 -3.65 -6.20 10.26
N ALA A 75 -2.87 -7.16 9.77
CA ALA A 75 -3.31 -8.56 9.72
C ALA A 75 -3.53 -9.15 11.12
N GLN A 76 -2.78 -8.65 12.12
CA GLN A 76 -2.85 -9.11 13.51
C GLN A 76 -3.99 -8.48 14.34
N ARG A 77 -4.52 -7.32 13.96
CA ARG A 77 -5.53 -6.57 14.75
C ARG A 77 -7.00 -6.90 14.41
N GLY A 78 -7.26 -7.80 13.46
CA GLY A 78 -8.61 -8.13 13.02
C GLY A 78 -9.21 -9.36 13.71
N PRO A 79 -10.55 -9.56 13.67
CA PRO A 79 -11.21 -10.78 14.17
C PRO A 79 -10.65 -12.07 13.54
N ARG A 80 -10.18 -11.99 12.29
CA ARG A 80 -9.51 -13.10 11.59
C ARG A 80 -8.17 -13.50 12.20
N SER A 81 -7.48 -12.59 12.90
CA SER A 81 -6.24 -12.88 13.63
C SER A 81 -6.52 -13.78 14.82
N ILE A 82 -7.62 -13.53 15.54
CA ILE A 82 -8.07 -14.34 16.68
C ILE A 82 -8.37 -15.76 16.19
N THR A 83 -9.15 -15.91 15.12
CA THR A 83 -9.43 -17.24 14.53
C THR A 83 -8.19 -17.93 13.97
N LEU A 84 -7.22 -17.17 13.47
CA LEU A 84 -5.94 -17.71 12.99
C LEU A 84 -5.06 -18.17 14.16
N ALA A 85 -5.04 -17.42 15.27
CA ALA A 85 -4.33 -17.77 16.49
C ALA A 85 -4.85 -19.10 17.06
N GLU A 86 -6.17 -19.22 17.18
CA GLU A 86 -6.83 -20.45 17.65
C GLU A 86 -6.50 -21.65 16.75
N ARG A 87 -6.49 -21.47 15.43
CA ARG A 87 -6.10 -22.52 14.48
C ARG A 87 -4.61 -22.88 14.57
N VAL A 88 -3.74 -21.89 14.70
CA VAL A 88 -2.29 -22.11 14.83
C VAL A 88 -1.98 -22.86 16.12
N GLU A 89 -2.60 -22.48 17.23
CA GLU A 89 -2.45 -23.19 18.51
C GLU A 89 -2.97 -24.62 18.41
N SER A 90 -4.16 -24.84 17.81
CA SER A 90 -4.71 -26.18 17.58
C SER A 90 -3.81 -27.06 16.70
N ASP A 91 -3.23 -26.51 15.63
CA ASP A 91 -2.33 -27.23 14.73
C ASP A 91 -1.00 -27.57 15.44
N LEU A 92 -0.41 -26.63 16.18
CA LEU A 92 0.82 -26.85 16.94
C LEU A 92 0.61 -27.87 18.07
N ALA A 93 -0.55 -27.82 18.75
CA ALA A 93 -0.93 -28.81 19.75
C ALA A 93 -1.02 -30.22 19.15
N ARG A 94 -1.69 -30.34 18.01
CA ARG A 94 -1.89 -31.62 17.30
C ARG A 94 -0.56 -32.23 16.83
N ASN A 95 0.39 -31.38 16.46
CA ASN A 95 1.72 -31.80 16.01
C ASN A 95 2.71 -32.00 17.15
N GLY A 96 2.31 -31.80 18.42
CA GLY A 96 3.20 -31.92 19.59
C GLY A 96 4.30 -30.85 19.65
N LEU A 97 4.13 -29.73 18.95
CA LEU A 97 5.12 -28.67 18.80
C LEU A 97 4.95 -27.54 19.82
N LEU A 98 3.96 -27.61 20.72
CA LEU A 98 3.76 -26.63 21.78
C LEU A 98 4.68 -26.93 22.97
N PRO A 99 5.56 -25.98 23.36
CA PRO A 99 6.34 -26.09 24.59
C PRO A 99 5.43 -26.16 25.83
N GLY A 100 5.88 -26.85 26.88
CA GLY A 100 5.21 -26.87 28.18
C GLY A 100 5.22 -25.51 28.89
N ASP A 101 6.25 -24.70 28.63
CA ASP A 101 6.40 -23.36 29.18
C ASP A 101 5.50 -22.34 28.47
N LEU A 102 4.77 -21.55 29.26
CA LEU A 102 3.77 -20.58 28.78
C LEU A 102 4.38 -19.44 27.95
N GLU A 103 5.57 -18.94 28.31
CA GLU A 103 6.24 -17.88 27.55
C GLU A 103 6.80 -18.40 26.23
N LYS A 104 7.46 -19.56 26.25
CA LYS A 104 7.91 -20.21 25.02
C LYS A 104 6.75 -20.58 24.10
N ARG A 105 5.60 -20.99 24.66
CA ARG A 105 4.38 -21.28 23.91
C ARG A 105 3.85 -20.04 23.19
N ARG A 106 3.75 -18.91 23.90
CA ARG A 106 3.40 -17.62 23.28
C ARG A 106 4.37 -17.24 22.17
N GLY A 107 5.67 -17.44 22.39
CA GLY A 107 6.70 -17.18 21.39
C GLY A 107 6.55 -17.99 20.10
N VAL A 108 6.34 -19.31 20.24
CA VAL A 108 6.17 -20.24 19.09
C VAL A 108 4.88 -19.94 18.32
N ILE A 109 3.76 -19.72 19.02
CA ILE A 109 2.48 -19.35 18.38
C ILE A 109 2.63 -18.02 17.64
N ALA A 110 3.25 -17.02 18.25
CA ALA A 110 3.46 -15.72 17.62
C ALA A 110 4.35 -15.82 16.37
N GLU A 111 5.39 -16.65 16.39
CA GLU A 111 6.27 -16.81 15.23
C GLU A 111 5.60 -17.57 14.08
N GLU A 112 4.87 -18.64 14.38
CA GLU A 112 4.09 -19.38 13.37
C GLU A 112 2.97 -18.52 12.78
N MET A 113 2.29 -17.71 13.61
CA MET A 113 1.34 -16.70 13.13
C MET A 113 2.03 -15.69 12.21
N ARG A 114 3.20 -15.16 12.56
CA ARG A 114 3.98 -14.26 11.69
C ARG A 114 4.35 -14.95 10.38
N ALA A 115 4.76 -16.22 10.39
CA ALA A 115 5.09 -16.97 9.19
C ALA A 115 3.88 -17.15 8.25
N ARG A 116 2.72 -17.55 8.80
CA ARG A 116 1.48 -17.69 8.03
C ARG A 116 0.94 -16.36 7.52
N ILE A 117 1.04 -15.30 8.33
CA ILE A 117 0.69 -13.93 7.93
C ILE A 117 1.61 -13.42 6.83
N ARG A 118 2.93 -13.66 6.89
CA ARG A 118 3.88 -13.31 5.82
C ARG A 118 3.57 -14.04 4.52
N THR A 119 3.24 -15.33 4.60
CA THR A 119 2.88 -16.16 3.44
C THR A 119 1.58 -15.68 2.79
N ALA A 120 0.53 -15.45 3.59
CA ALA A 120 -0.74 -14.90 3.11
C ALA A 120 -0.61 -13.42 2.68
N GLY A 121 0.33 -12.68 3.28
CA GLY A 121 0.62 -11.29 2.97
C GLY A 121 1.05 -11.09 1.52
N LYS A 122 1.86 -12.00 0.97
CA LYS A 122 2.30 -11.94 -0.43
C LYS A 122 1.14 -12.10 -1.43
N SER A 123 0.24 -13.06 -1.19
CA SER A 123 -0.93 -13.28 -2.07
C SER A 123 -1.98 -12.17 -1.91
N ASN A 124 -2.22 -11.71 -0.68
CA ASN A 124 -3.11 -10.58 -0.39
C ASN A 124 -2.60 -9.28 -1.02
N LEU A 125 -1.30 -8.99 -0.91
CA LEU A 125 -0.67 -7.85 -1.54
C LEU A 125 -0.83 -7.90 -3.06
N SER A 126 -0.53 -9.06 -3.68
CA SER A 126 -0.68 -9.20 -5.14
C SER A 126 -2.12 -8.98 -5.60
N ARG A 127 -3.10 -9.47 -4.83
CA ARG A 127 -4.52 -9.28 -5.14
C ARG A 127 -4.93 -7.82 -5.01
N ALA A 128 -4.61 -7.18 -3.89
CA ALA A 128 -4.93 -5.77 -3.65
C ALA A 128 -4.27 -4.85 -4.69
N VAL A 129 -2.99 -5.09 -5.02
CA VAL A 129 -2.31 -4.36 -6.11
C VAL A 129 -3.04 -4.55 -7.45
N SER A 130 -3.56 -5.74 -7.73
CA SER A 130 -4.28 -5.98 -8.99
C SER A 130 -5.63 -5.24 -9.02
N GLU A 131 -6.36 -5.23 -7.91
CA GLU A 131 -7.59 -4.44 -7.77
C GLU A 131 -7.31 -2.94 -7.95
N LEU A 132 -6.23 -2.42 -7.35
CA LEU A 132 -5.82 -1.01 -7.47
C LEU A 132 -5.37 -0.62 -8.89
N VAL A 133 -4.67 -1.53 -9.59
CA VAL A 133 -4.27 -1.32 -10.99
C VAL A 133 -5.49 -1.28 -11.89
N ASN A 134 -6.44 -2.19 -11.69
CA ASN A 134 -7.68 -2.19 -12.46
C ASN A 134 -8.55 -0.95 -12.18
N ALA A 135 -8.49 -0.41 -10.96
CA ALA A 135 -9.17 0.83 -10.59
C ALA A 135 -8.47 2.09 -11.09
N GLY A 136 -7.33 1.99 -11.78
CA GLY A 136 -6.60 3.15 -12.29
C GLY A 136 -5.93 4.00 -11.21
N LEU A 137 -5.73 3.46 -10.01
CA LEU A 137 -5.08 4.14 -8.87
C LEU A 137 -3.59 3.81 -8.77
N LEU A 138 -3.14 2.75 -9.42
CA LEU A 138 -1.76 2.27 -9.34
C LEU A 138 -1.27 1.75 -10.69
N ARG A 139 -0.02 2.03 -11.03
CA ARG A 139 0.69 1.38 -12.13
C ARG A 139 1.79 0.51 -11.57
N ARG A 140 1.88 -0.73 -12.05
CA ARG A 140 2.96 -1.67 -11.69
C ARG A 140 3.91 -1.84 -12.85
N HIS A 141 5.20 -1.64 -12.60
CA HIS A 141 6.25 -2.06 -13.50
C HIS A 141 7.33 -2.84 -12.75
N TYR A 142 8.28 -3.39 -13.50
CA TYR A 142 9.26 -4.33 -12.99
C TYR A 142 10.65 -3.91 -13.47
N GLN A 143 11.56 -3.66 -12.53
CA GLN A 143 12.95 -3.28 -12.80
C GLN A 143 13.91 -4.42 -12.40
N GLY A 144 14.96 -4.65 -13.20
CA GLY A 144 15.96 -5.71 -12.98
C GLY A 144 16.31 -6.50 -14.26
N TYR A 145 17.49 -7.12 -14.28
CA TYR A 145 18.00 -7.85 -15.45
C TYR A 145 17.20 -9.16 -15.68
N ARG A 146 16.85 -9.43 -16.94
CA ARG A 146 16.17 -10.66 -17.37
C ARG A 146 17.18 -11.80 -17.36
N VAL A 147 17.15 -12.65 -16.33
CA VAL A 147 17.69 -14.01 -16.44
C VAL A 147 16.48 -14.96 -16.47
N ASP A 148 16.27 -15.54 -17.64
CA ASP A 148 15.30 -16.55 -18.09
C ASP A 148 14.22 -17.07 -17.12
N HIS A 149 12.92 -16.91 -17.47
CA HIS A 149 11.97 -18.03 -17.40
C HIS A 149 10.57 -17.73 -17.98
N ARG A 150 9.97 -18.77 -18.56
CA ARG A 150 8.60 -18.85 -19.10
C ARG A 150 7.46 -18.88 -18.06
N ASN A 151 7.75 -18.96 -16.75
CA ASN A 151 6.81 -18.64 -15.65
C ASN A 151 7.55 -18.68 -14.30
N ARG A 152 7.36 -17.64 -13.47
CA ARG A 152 7.92 -17.40 -12.10
C ARG A 152 9.42 -17.09 -11.99
N GLY A 153 9.74 -15.91 -11.47
CA GLY A 153 10.92 -15.75 -10.61
C GLY A 153 12.17 -15.10 -11.18
N GLY A 154 12.15 -14.53 -12.39
CA GLY A 154 13.22 -13.60 -12.79
C GLY A 154 13.32 -12.50 -11.73
N GLN A 155 14.52 -12.18 -11.24
CA GLN A 155 14.80 -11.23 -10.14
C GLN A 155 14.41 -9.78 -10.52
N ARG A 156 13.12 -9.59 -10.79
CA ARG A 156 12.51 -8.35 -11.17
C ARG A 156 11.82 -7.80 -9.94
N HIS A 157 12.32 -6.68 -9.48
CA HIS A 157 11.77 -5.98 -8.35
C HIS A 157 10.57 -5.15 -8.80
N ALA A 158 9.50 -5.20 -8.02
CA ALA A 158 8.29 -4.44 -8.32
C ALA A 158 8.53 -2.97 -7.99
N VAL A 159 8.13 -2.11 -8.92
CA VAL A 159 8.04 -0.67 -8.73
C VAL A 159 6.58 -0.29 -8.92
N TYR A 160 6.06 0.51 -7.99
CA TYR A 160 4.68 0.96 -8.00
C TYR A 160 4.62 2.46 -8.17
N THR A 161 3.84 2.93 -9.14
CA THR A 161 3.63 4.36 -9.39
C THR A 161 2.19 4.68 -9.08
N LEU A 162 1.96 5.63 -8.17
CA LEU A 162 0.64 6.16 -7.88
C LEU A 162 0.17 7.00 -9.06
N ILE A 163 -1.09 6.83 -9.46
CA ILE A 163 -1.69 7.52 -10.60
C ILE A 163 -3.12 7.96 -10.27
N GLY A 164 -3.68 8.87 -11.07
CA GLY A 164 -5.02 9.40 -10.85
C GLY A 164 -5.13 10.06 -9.47
N ASP A 165 -6.25 9.83 -8.79
CA ASP A 165 -6.52 10.43 -7.49
C ASP A 165 -5.58 9.93 -6.38
N ALA A 166 -4.96 8.75 -6.55
CA ALA A 166 -4.00 8.24 -5.59
C ALA A 166 -2.67 9.01 -5.57
N LEU A 167 -2.34 9.75 -6.64
CA LEU A 167 -1.14 10.60 -6.68
C LEU A 167 -1.21 11.73 -5.62
N ARG A 168 -2.42 12.17 -5.29
CA ARG A 168 -2.68 13.22 -4.30
C ARG A 168 -2.38 12.78 -2.86
N LEU A 169 -2.15 11.48 -2.64
CA LEU A 169 -1.71 10.95 -1.35
C LEU A 169 -0.20 11.14 -1.11
N VAL A 170 0.58 11.50 -2.14
CA VAL A 170 2.03 11.69 -2.01
C VAL A 170 2.32 13.03 -1.31
N PRO A 171 3.04 13.02 -0.17
CA PRO A 171 3.39 14.25 0.52
C PRO A 171 4.21 15.19 -0.38
N GLY A 172 3.74 16.42 -0.57
CA GLY A 172 4.46 17.45 -1.34
C GLY A 172 4.11 17.55 -2.83
N ILE A 173 3.26 16.66 -3.37
CA ILE A 173 2.66 16.87 -4.70
C ILE A 173 1.45 17.79 -4.54
N SER A 174 1.67 19.10 -4.65
CA SER A 174 0.57 20.03 -4.89
C SER A 174 0.09 19.78 -6.32
N SER A 175 -1.10 19.20 -6.47
CA SER A 175 -1.79 19.15 -7.76
C SER A 175 -2.29 20.54 -8.13
N THR A 176 -1.36 21.42 -8.51
CA THR A 176 -1.70 22.54 -9.39
C THR A 176 -1.74 21.98 -10.81
N PRO A 177 -2.92 21.88 -11.45
CA PRO A 177 -2.93 21.69 -12.89
C PRO A 177 -2.18 22.89 -13.49
N ASN A 178 -1.19 22.61 -14.34
CA ASN A 178 -0.47 23.62 -15.08
C ASN A 178 -1.43 24.21 -16.14
N LEU A 179 -2.38 25.03 -15.69
CA LEU A 179 -3.18 25.87 -16.56
C LEU A 179 -2.31 27.06 -16.97
N PRO A 180 -2.29 27.43 -18.26
CA PRO A 180 -1.61 28.65 -18.67
C PRO A 180 -2.21 29.81 -17.88
N VAL A 181 -1.33 30.62 -17.27
CA VAL A 181 -1.71 31.85 -16.56
C VAL A 181 -2.47 32.73 -17.54
N GLN A 182 -3.79 32.71 -17.44
CA GLN A 182 -4.67 33.59 -18.20
C GLN A 182 -4.69 34.94 -17.48
N GLY A 183 -3.96 35.93 -18.00
CA GLY A 183 -4.00 37.29 -17.45
C GLY A 183 -2.82 38.20 -17.74
N GLU A 184 -2.31 38.27 -18.99
CA GLU A 184 -1.60 39.48 -19.43
C GLU A 184 -2.56 40.34 -20.26
N LEU A 185 -3.31 41.19 -19.56
CA LEU A 185 -3.97 42.35 -20.15
C LEU A 185 -2.92 43.42 -20.39
N ALA A 186 -2.28 43.38 -21.56
CA ALA A 186 -1.56 44.54 -22.09
C ALA A 186 -2.58 45.63 -22.43
N LEU A 187 -2.64 46.67 -21.61
CA LEU A 187 -3.37 47.90 -21.95
C LEU A 187 -2.57 48.67 -23.02
N PRO A 188 -3.19 49.11 -24.12
CA PRO A 188 -2.55 50.00 -25.06
C PRO A 188 -2.44 51.40 -24.46
N ARG A 189 -1.27 52.03 -24.61
CA ARG A 189 -1.08 53.48 -24.51
C ARG A 189 -1.07 54.08 -25.90
#